data_AF-A0AAW2VQU3-F1
#
_entry.id   AF-A0AAW2VQU3-F1
#
_cell.length_a   1.000
_cell.length_b   1.000
_cell.length_c   1.000
_cell.angle_alpha   90.00
_cell.angle_beta   90.00
_cell.angle_gamma   90.00
#
_symmetry.space_group_name_H-M   'P 1'
#
loop_
_entity.id
_entity.type
_entity.pdbx_description
1 polymer ?
#
loop_
_entity_poly.entity_id
_entity_poly.type
_entity_poly.pdbx_seq_one_letter_code
_entity_poly.pdbx_strand_id
1 'polypeptide(L)'
;MESFRVDIQFHFGGFLTCDGGGTVTATAESASSNETFYVERNNENRLHIKLKTGTYVQASKANQLTADYPGTPGWDDNAATFELIIASNLLHGDYQLANGYGHDKAEEVLKKHRNSFITVADFNFLYRHGINTVRIPVGWWIAYDPNPPPPFIRGTLEALDNAFSWAQTETHLVHGTTSWPTSPDYISQTLNVIDFLASRYAKHPSLLGIELLNEPSAALVPLDILVSYYKRGYEIVRNYSSTAYVIFCQRIGNADPFELYQANIGAEKTVVDLHYYNLFDNFFVNMSSLDNIQYIYKSRQTQLQALNSANGPLVFIGEWVNEWNVTGGSQTDYQDFGQAQLEVYNAASFGWAYWTLKNDRKHWDFEWSVRNNYLQLQLGKHLPSRNIYTRKRSIAVQVYRKRTT
;
A
#
# COMPACT_ATOMS: atom_id res chain seq x y z
N MET A 1 -5.25 -13.74 33.73
CA MET A 1 -5.58 -14.54 32.53
C MET A 1 -6.74 -13.88 31.85
N GLU A 2 -6.49 -13.30 30.69
CA GLU A 2 -7.54 -12.93 29.74
C GLU A 2 -7.71 -14.13 28.81
N SER A 3 -8.96 -14.46 28.45
CA SER A 3 -9.25 -15.52 27.48
C SER A 3 -9.93 -14.89 26.28
N PHE A 4 -9.27 -14.96 25.13
CA PHE A 4 -9.77 -14.41 23.89
C PHE A 4 -10.27 -15.53 22.99
N ARG A 5 -11.42 -15.29 22.35
CA ARG A 5 -12.06 -16.21 21.43
C ARG A 5 -11.49 -15.96 20.03
N VAL A 6 -10.87 -16.96 19.42
CA VAL A 6 -10.14 -16.85 18.14
C VAL A 6 -10.42 -18.03 17.21
N ASP A 7 -10.57 -17.72 15.92
CA ASP A 7 -10.56 -18.70 14.84
C ASP A 7 -9.14 -18.76 14.27
N ILE A 8 -8.59 -19.96 14.06
CA ILE A 8 -7.17 -20.14 13.71
C ILE A 8 -7.07 -20.71 12.29
N GLN A 9 -6.36 -20.03 11.39
CA GLN A 9 -6.27 -20.39 9.97
C GLN A 9 -4.86 -20.86 9.59
N PHE A 10 -4.74 -21.90 8.77
CA PHE A 10 -3.47 -22.33 8.19
C PHE A 10 -3.04 -21.42 7.04
N HIS A 11 -1.73 -21.43 6.75
CA HIS A 11 -1.12 -20.65 5.66
C HIS A 11 -1.71 -20.92 4.25
N PHE A 12 -2.42 -22.05 4.09
CA PHE A 12 -3.07 -22.46 2.85
C PHE A 12 -4.59 -22.15 2.82
N GLY A 13 -5.12 -21.41 3.79
CA GLY A 13 -6.49 -20.89 3.81
C GLY A 13 -7.52 -21.72 4.60
N GLY A 14 -7.24 -22.99 4.90
CA GLY A 14 -8.12 -23.82 5.71
C GLY A 14 -8.16 -23.41 7.18
N PHE A 15 -9.35 -23.30 7.77
CA PHE A 15 -9.54 -23.06 9.20
C PHE A 15 -9.37 -24.34 10.02
N LEU A 16 -8.87 -24.19 11.24
CA LEU A 16 -8.77 -25.26 12.24
C LEU A 16 -10.16 -25.62 12.77
N THR A 17 -10.50 -26.90 12.72
CA THR A 17 -11.82 -27.44 13.10
C THR A 17 -11.66 -28.56 14.13
N CYS A 18 -12.62 -28.67 15.05
CA CYS A 18 -12.83 -29.88 15.83
C CYS A 18 -14.30 -29.99 16.22
N ASP A 19 -14.94 -31.11 15.88
CA ASP A 19 -16.34 -31.41 16.19
C ASP A 19 -16.58 -31.92 17.62
N GLY A 20 -15.53 -31.97 18.44
CA GLY A 20 -15.51 -32.60 19.77
C GLY A 20 -15.08 -34.08 19.74
N GLY A 21 -14.91 -34.69 18.57
CA GLY A 21 -14.39 -36.05 18.38
C GLY A 21 -12.87 -36.19 18.57
N GLY A 22 -12.24 -35.27 19.29
CA GLY A 22 -10.81 -35.26 19.62
C GLY A 22 -9.85 -34.99 18.44
N THR A 23 -10.28 -35.14 17.18
CA THR A 23 -9.43 -34.88 16.01
C THR A 23 -9.48 -33.41 15.62
N VAL A 24 -8.32 -32.77 15.42
CA VAL A 24 -8.24 -31.38 14.95
C VAL A 24 -7.77 -31.36 13.48
N THR A 25 -8.57 -30.78 12.57
CA THR A 25 -8.27 -30.76 11.12
C THR A 25 -8.24 -29.34 10.56
N ALA A 26 -7.76 -29.19 9.32
CA ALA A 26 -7.58 -27.91 8.63
C ALA A 26 -8.54 -27.72 7.43
N THR A 27 -9.77 -28.25 7.52
CA THR A 27 -10.60 -28.53 6.32
C THR A 27 -11.75 -27.57 6.06
N ALA A 28 -12.05 -26.62 6.94
CA ALA A 28 -13.14 -25.65 6.71
C ALA A 28 -12.69 -24.46 5.86
N GLU A 29 -13.53 -24.03 4.93
CA GLU A 29 -13.32 -22.85 4.08
C GLU A 29 -13.69 -21.53 4.78
N SER A 30 -14.49 -21.60 5.85
CA SER A 30 -14.98 -20.44 6.62
C SER A 30 -15.23 -20.80 8.07
N ALA A 31 -14.74 -19.99 9.02
CA ALA A 31 -14.90 -20.21 10.45
C ALA A 31 -16.37 -20.30 10.92
N SER A 32 -16.70 -21.35 11.67
CA SER A 32 -18.01 -21.54 12.33
C SER A 32 -17.95 -21.55 13.86
N SER A 33 -19.10 -21.53 14.53
CA SER A 33 -19.18 -21.53 16.00
C SER A 33 -18.62 -22.77 16.69
N ASN A 34 -18.34 -23.84 15.93
CA ASN A 34 -17.77 -25.10 16.41
C ASN A 34 -16.24 -25.12 16.27
N GLU A 35 -15.69 -24.19 15.49
CA GLU A 35 -14.28 -24.14 15.08
C GLU A 35 -13.50 -23.08 15.87
N THR A 36 -14.20 -22.28 16.69
CA THR A 36 -13.57 -21.22 17.45
C THR A 36 -12.99 -21.72 18.77
N PHE A 37 -11.72 -21.40 18.99
CA PHE A 37 -10.98 -21.75 20.19
C PHE A 37 -10.95 -20.59 21.19
N TYR A 38 -10.70 -20.92 22.44
CA TYR A 38 -10.23 -19.97 23.45
C TYR A 38 -8.71 -20.13 23.56
N VAL A 39 -7.99 -19.01 23.53
CA VAL A 39 -6.56 -19.00 23.88
C VAL A 39 -6.41 -18.45 25.30
N GLU A 40 -5.81 -19.26 26.16
CA GLU A 40 -5.33 -18.88 27.48
C GLU A 40 -3.80 -18.69 27.37
N ARG A 41 -3.25 -17.61 27.94
CA ARG A 41 -1.82 -17.24 27.80
C ARG A 41 -1.20 -16.84 29.14
N ASN A 42 0.08 -17.18 29.33
CA ASN A 42 0.90 -16.72 30.46
C ASN A 42 1.88 -15.60 30.07
N ASN A 43 2.60 -15.06 31.06
CA ASN A 43 3.55 -13.95 30.88
C ASN A 43 4.87 -14.36 30.17
N GLU A 44 5.07 -15.65 29.91
CA GLU A 44 6.31 -16.26 29.40
C GLU A 44 6.14 -16.76 27.95
N ASN A 45 5.20 -16.17 27.21
CA ASN A 45 4.80 -16.54 25.85
C ASN A 45 4.29 -17.99 25.70
N ARG A 46 3.97 -18.70 26.78
CA ARG A 46 3.26 -19.99 26.68
C ARG A 46 1.77 -19.75 26.47
N LEU A 47 1.15 -20.61 25.67
CA LEU A 47 -0.27 -20.57 25.36
C LEU A 47 -0.89 -21.97 25.45
N HIS A 48 -2.16 -22.01 25.86
CA HIS A 48 -3.02 -23.18 25.80
C HIS A 48 -4.19 -22.89 24.85
N ILE A 49 -4.46 -23.80 23.91
CA ILE A 49 -5.59 -23.71 22.99
C ILE A 49 -6.71 -24.62 23.52
N LYS A 50 -7.94 -24.12 23.56
CA LYS A 50 -9.04 -24.77 24.29
C LYS A 50 -10.36 -24.69 23.51
N LEU A 51 -11.07 -25.80 23.41
CA LEU A 51 -12.39 -25.86 22.80
C LEU A 51 -13.47 -25.21 23.69
N LYS A 52 -14.59 -24.83 23.09
CA LYS A 52 -15.81 -24.40 23.80
C LYS A 52 -16.37 -25.46 24.76
N THR A 53 -16.04 -26.74 24.56
CA THR A 53 -16.35 -27.85 25.50
C THR A 53 -15.52 -27.80 26.78
N GLY A 54 -14.44 -27.02 26.81
CA GLY A 54 -13.45 -26.96 27.90
C GLY A 54 -12.21 -27.84 27.68
N THR A 55 -12.21 -28.75 26.70
CA THR A 55 -11.08 -29.63 26.39
C THR A 55 -9.92 -28.86 25.77
N TYR A 56 -8.69 -29.21 26.14
CA TYR A 56 -7.47 -28.57 25.61
C TYR A 56 -6.90 -29.34 24.40
N VAL A 57 -6.28 -28.58 23.49
CA VAL A 57 -5.55 -29.11 22.33
C VAL A 57 -4.14 -29.52 22.75
N GLN A 58 -3.65 -30.64 22.24
CA GLN A 58 -2.30 -31.15 22.43
C GLN A 58 -1.64 -31.57 21.10
N ALA A 59 -0.31 -31.54 21.08
CA ALA A 59 0.50 -32.10 20.00
C ALA A 59 0.85 -33.56 20.29
N SER A 60 0.49 -34.46 19.38
CA SER A 60 0.82 -35.87 19.46
C SER A 60 2.17 -36.19 18.80
N LYS A 61 2.75 -37.35 19.16
CA LYS A 61 3.99 -37.87 18.55
C LYS A 61 3.84 -38.27 17.07
N ALA A 62 2.64 -38.16 16.49
CA ALA A 62 2.35 -38.43 15.08
C ALA A 62 2.36 -37.15 14.21
N ASN A 63 2.84 -36.02 14.73
CA ASN A 63 2.74 -34.68 14.11
C ASN A 63 1.29 -34.23 13.85
N GLN A 64 0.35 -34.69 14.70
CA GLN A 64 -1.06 -34.31 14.65
C GLN A 64 -1.44 -33.49 15.88
N LEU A 65 -2.36 -32.55 15.73
CA LEU A 65 -3.05 -31.89 16.84
C LEU A 65 -4.33 -32.69 17.18
N THR A 66 -4.59 -32.86 18.47
CA THR A 66 -5.82 -33.48 18.99
C THR A 66 -6.39 -32.66 20.15
N ALA A 67 -7.70 -32.62 20.32
CA ALA A 67 -8.40 -31.83 21.34
C ALA A 67 -9.01 -32.73 22.43
N ASP A 68 -8.16 -33.58 22.99
CA ASP A 68 -8.47 -34.67 23.91
C ASP A 68 -7.55 -34.70 25.15
N TYR A 69 -6.84 -33.59 25.44
CA TYR A 69 -5.92 -33.53 26.57
C TYR A 69 -6.64 -33.78 27.91
N PRO A 70 -6.10 -34.64 28.80
CA PRO A 70 -6.79 -35.07 30.02
C PRO A 70 -6.76 -33.98 31.12
N GLY A 71 -7.84 -33.22 31.23
CA GLY A 71 -8.04 -32.22 32.27
C GLY A 71 -7.44 -30.86 31.92
N THR A 72 -6.98 -30.12 32.94
CA THR A 72 -6.36 -28.80 32.76
C THR A 72 -4.83 -28.94 32.73
N PRO A 73 -4.14 -28.49 31.65
CA PRO A 73 -2.68 -28.55 31.58
C PRO A 73 -1.99 -27.60 32.57
N GLY A 74 -0.77 -27.95 32.95
CA GLY A 74 0.16 -27.04 33.59
C GLY A 74 0.80 -26.08 32.58
N TRP A 75 1.55 -25.08 33.09
CA TRP A 75 2.36 -24.17 32.26
C TRP A 75 3.79 -24.70 32.00
N ASP A 76 4.05 -25.94 32.40
CA ASP A 76 5.26 -26.71 32.11
C ASP A 76 5.31 -27.19 30.64
N ASP A 77 6.47 -27.70 30.22
CA ASP A 77 6.68 -28.31 28.89
C ASP A 77 5.94 -29.66 28.76
N ASN A 78 4.62 -29.57 28.61
CA ASN A 78 3.71 -30.67 28.36
C ASN A 78 3.04 -30.55 26.98
N ALA A 79 2.37 -31.62 26.53
CA ALA A 79 1.85 -31.72 25.15
C ALA A 79 0.81 -30.66 24.74
N ALA A 80 0.16 -29.98 25.69
CA ALA A 80 -0.80 -28.91 25.41
C ALA A 80 -0.22 -27.48 25.57
N THR A 81 1.01 -27.35 26.06
CA THR A 81 1.70 -26.06 26.22
C THR A 81 2.46 -25.70 24.95
N PHE A 82 1.91 -24.79 24.14
CA PHE A 82 2.56 -24.30 22.93
C PHE A 82 3.33 -22.98 23.21
N GLU A 83 4.38 -22.71 22.43
CA GLU A 83 5.15 -21.46 22.49
C GLU A 83 4.65 -20.44 21.45
N LEU A 84 4.33 -19.23 21.89
CA LEU A 84 3.94 -18.12 21.03
C LEU A 84 5.17 -17.37 20.51
N ILE A 85 5.76 -17.86 19.42
CA ILE A 85 6.80 -17.13 18.70
C ILE A 85 6.16 -16.00 17.89
N ILE A 86 6.22 -14.76 18.40
CA ILE A 86 5.75 -13.57 17.67
C ILE A 86 6.79 -13.21 16.60
N ALA A 87 6.58 -13.72 15.38
CA ALA A 87 7.51 -13.55 14.26
C ALA A 87 7.72 -12.09 13.80
N SER A 88 6.84 -11.16 14.18
CA SER A 88 7.02 -9.72 13.96
C SER A 88 6.18 -8.89 14.94
N ASN A 89 6.80 -7.94 15.63
CA ASN A 89 6.11 -6.97 16.50
C ASN A 89 5.63 -5.71 15.74
N LEU A 90 5.74 -5.67 14.40
CA LEU A 90 5.23 -4.58 13.58
C LEU A 90 3.77 -4.88 13.18
N LEU A 91 2.87 -3.91 13.31
CA LEU A 91 1.52 -4.01 12.78
C LEU A 91 1.56 -3.84 11.25
N HIS A 92 1.20 -4.87 10.49
CA HIS A 92 1.33 -4.89 9.03
C HIS A 92 0.17 -4.20 8.28
N GLY A 93 -0.52 -3.26 8.91
CA GLY A 93 -1.60 -2.44 8.33
C GLY A 93 -3.00 -2.93 8.66
N ASP A 94 -3.99 -2.50 7.86
CA ASP A 94 -5.44 -2.65 8.10
C ASP A 94 -5.88 -4.08 8.47
N TYR A 95 -5.28 -5.11 7.88
CA TYR A 95 -5.64 -6.51 8.14
C TYR A 95 -5.38 -6.93 9.60
N GLN A 96 -4.18 -6.65 10.12
CA GLN A 96 -3.82 -6.96 11.51
C GLN A 96 -4.42 -5.93 12.48
N LEU A 97 -4.61 -4.68 12.07
CA LEU A 97 -5.28 -3.66 12.87
C LEU A 97 -6.75 -4.06 13.11
N ALA A 98 -7.48 -4.47 12.08
CA ALA A 98 -8.88 -4.83 12.20
C ALA A 98 -9.09 -6.17 12.93
N ASN A 99 -8.25 -7.18 12.68
CA ASN A 99 -8.24 -8.41 13.48
C ASN A 99 -7.88 -8.15 14.95
N GLY A 100 -6.88 -7.29 15.22
CA GLY A 100 -6.38 -7.03 16.57
C GLY A 100 -7.32 -6.21 17.45
N TYR A 101 -8.08 -5.28 16.86
CA TYR A 101 -9.12 -4.53 17.59
C TYR A 101 -10.50 -5.22 17.60
N GLY A 102 -10.75 -6.13 16.66
CA GLY A 102 -12.10 -6.60 16.34
C GLY A 102 -12.92 -5.55 15.58
N HIS A 103 -13.93 -6.01 14.83
CA HIS A 103 -14.67 -5.20 13.85
C HIS A 103 -15.11 -3.83 14.37
N ASP A 104 -15.89 -3.78 15.45
CA ASP A 104 -16.56 -2.55 15.89
C ASP A 104 -15.57 -1.49 16.40
N LYS A 105 -14.49 -1.92 17.09
CA LYS A 105 -13.45 -1.01 17.57
C LYS A 105 -12.52 -0.58 16.43
N ALA A 106 -12.27 -1.45 15.46
CA ALA A 106 -11.59 -1.09 14.22
C ALA A 106 -12.41 -0.08 13.40
N GLU A 107 -13.74 -0.19 13.34
CA GLU A 107 -14.60 0.83 12.72
C GLU A 107 -14.50 2.18 13.43
N GLU A 108 -14.59 2.22 14.76
CA GLU A 108 -14.41 3.47 15.52
C GLU A 108 -13.05 4.14 15.21
N VAL A 109 -11.96 3.37 15.26
CA VAL A 109 -10.59 3.86 15.06
C VAL A 109 -10.35 4.31 13.63
N LEU A 110 -10.72 3.50 12.62
CA LEU A 110 -10.49 3.81 11.21
C LEU A 110 -11.42 4.92 10.71
N LYS A 111 -12.68 4.98 11.18
CA LYS A 111 -13.57 6.11 10.91
C LYS A 111 -13.05 7.41 11.52
N LYS A 112 -12.51 7.38 12.74
CA LYS A 112 -11.86 8.56 13.33
C LYS A 112 -10.64 9.00 12.52
N HIS A 113 -9.75 8.07 12.16
CA HIS A 113 -8.57 8.36 11.35
C HIS A 113 -8.92 8.97 9.98
N ARG A 114 -9.80 8.30 9.22
CA ARG A 114 -10.29 8.77 7.90
C ARG A 114 -11.17 10.02 7.96
N ASN A 115 -11.49 10.53 9.15
CA ASN A 115 -12.20 11.81 9.33
C ASN A 115 -11.28 12.95 9.83
N SER A 116 -9.99 12.68 10.12
CA SER A 116 -9.09 13.69 10.70
C SER A 116 -7.66 13.73 10.17
N PHE A 117 -7.17 12.71 9.47
CA PHE A 117 -5.74 12.63 9.10
C PHE A 117 -5.35 13.64 8.01
N ILE A 118 -6.09 13.63 6.90
CA ILE A 118 -6.12 14.70 5.89
C ILE A 118 -7.45 15.48 6.01
N THR A 119 -7.54 16.67 5.45
CA THR A 119 -8.64 17.66 5.57
C THR A 119 -8.65 18.59 4.34
N VAL A 120 -9.67 19.45 4.19
CA VAL A 120 -9.66 20.53 3.16
C VAL A 120 -8.37 21.34 3.23
N ALA A 121 -7.91 21.61 4.45
CA ALA A 121 -6.76 22.47 4.69
C ALA A 121 -5.50 21.92 4.02
N ASP A 122 -5.41 20.62 3.79
CA ASP A 122 -4.26 19.94 3.22
C ASP A 122 -4.29 19.93 1.69
N PHE A 123 -5.47 19.73 1.07
CA PHE A 123 -5.67 19.99 -0.37
C PHE A 123 -5.41 21.48 -0.71
N ASN A 124 -5.83 22.38 0.17
CA ASN A 124 -5.57 23.81 0.04
C ASN A 124 -4.10 24.17 0.36
N PHE A 125 -3.43 23.45 1.26
CA PHE A 125 -1.99 23.57 1.52
C PHE A 125 -1.20 23.16 0.28
N LEU A 126 -1.47 21.98 -0.29
CA LEU A 126 -0.87 21.50 -1.55
C LEU A 126 -1.02 22.52 -2.68
N TYR A 127 -2.25 22.99 -2.91
CA TYR A 127 -2.55 23.98 -3.95
C TYR A 127 -1.80 25.31 -3.75
N ARG A 128 -1.72 25.82 -2.52
CA ARG A 128 -0.96 27.05 -2.19
C ARG A 128 0.55 26.90 -2.42
N HIS A 129 1.07 25.67 -2.37
CA HIS A 129 2.47 25.36 -2.66
C HIS A 129 2.70 24.92 -4.12
N GLY A 130 1.71 25.13 -5.00
CA GLY A 130 1.83 24.88 -6.45
C GLY A 130 1.59 23.44 -6.89
N ILE A 131 1.29 22.53 -5.95
CA ILE A 131 0.96 21.14 -6.27
C ILE A 131 -0.43 21.07 -6.89
N ASN A 132 -0.54 20.39 -8.03
CA ASN A 132 -1.74 20.31 -8.86
C ASN A 132 -2.38 18.92 -8.91
N THR A 133 -1.72 17.90 -8.38
CA THR A 133 -2.12 16.50 -8.47
C THR A 133 -1.91 15.80 -7.13
N VAL A 134 -2.80 14.85 -6.79
CA VAL A 134 -2.57 13.87 -5.72
C VAL A 134 -2.64 12.44 -6.28
N ARG A 135 -1.71 11.58 -5.85
CA ARG A 135 -1.78 10.12 -6.04
C ARG A 135 -2.50 9.55 -4.82
N ILE A 136 -3.60 8.84 -5.05
CA ILE A 136 -4.49 8.31 -4.02
C ILE A 136 -4.46 6.78 -4.04
N PRO A 137 -3.70 6.18 -3.11
CA PRO A 137 -3.81 4.77 -2.78
C PRO A 137 -5.19 4.35 -2.28
N VAL A 138 -5.74 3.26 -2.83
CA VAL A 138 -6.91 2.56 -2.27
C VAL A 138 -6.79 1.04 -2.30
N GLY A 139 -7.06 0.42 -1.14
CA GLY A 139 -7.10 -1.03 -0.97
C GLY A 139 -8.30 -1.69 -1.65
N TRP A 140 -8.08 -2.87 -2.23
CA TRP A 140 -9.00 -3.64 -3.08
C TRP A 140 -10.41 -3.86 -2.50
N TRP A 141 -10.55 -3.86 -1.18
CA TRP A 141 -11.84 -4.00 -0.49
C TRP A 141 -12.78 -2.80 -0.74
N ILE A 142 -12.28 -1.68 -1.26
CA ILE A 142 -13.08 -0.49 -1.63
C ILE A 142 -14.21 -0.80 -2.64
N ALA A 143 -14.05 -1.79 -3.51
CA ALA A 143 -15.08 -2.19 -4.48
C ALA A 143 -16.26 -2.97 -3.84
N TYR A 144 -16.17 -3.25 -2.54
CA TYR A 144 -17.15 -4.02 -1.76
C TYR A 144 -17.82 -3.16 -0.67
N ASP A 145 -17.50 -1.85 -0.59
CA ASP A 145 -18.15 -0.93 0.34
C ASP A 145 -19.66 -0.82 0.04
N PRO A 146 -20.53 -0.73 1.06
CA PRO A 146 -20.24 -0.55 2.48
C PRO A 146 -20.07 -1.84 3.29
N ASN A 147 -19.94 -3.01 2.64
CA ASN A 147 -19.83 -4.33 3.27
C ASN A 147 -18.59 -5.10 2.78
N PRO A 148 -17.36 -4.57 3.01
CA PRO A 148 -16.13 -5.24 2.59
C PRO A 148 -15.95 -6.61 3.26
N PRO A 149 -15.21 -7.53 2.61
CA PRO A 149 -14.94 -8.85 3.18
C PRO A 149 -14.10 -8.75 4.46
N PRO A 150 -14.39 -9.56 5.50
CA PRO A 150 -13.60 -9.57 6.73
C PRO A 150 -12.10 -9.82 6.49
N PRO A 151 -11.21 -9.22 7.30
CA PRO A 151 -11.49 -8.31 8.43
C PRO A 151 -11.60 -6.85 8.00
N PHE A 152 -11.62 -6.53 6.70
CA PHE A 152 -11.54 -5.15 6.23
C PHE A 152 -12.77 -4.34 6.64
N ILE A 153 -12.56 -3.03 6.86
CA ILE A 153 -13.51 -2.15 7.52
C ILE A 153 -14.01 -1.07 6.57
N ARG A 154 -15.34 -0.95 6.49
CA ARG A 154 -16.07 -0.10 5.55
C ARG A 154 -15.70 1.38 5.60
N GLY A 155 -16.03 2.13 4.55
CA GLY A 155 -15.91 3.59 4.48
C GLY A 155 -14.60 4.08 3.87
N THR A 156 -13.99 3.29 2.98
CA THR A 156 -12.89 3.75 2.12
C THR A 156 -13.40 4.35 0.81
N LEU A 157 -14.60 3.96 0.36
CA LEU A 157 -15.27 4.53 -0.80
C LEU A 157 -15.81 5.93 -0.51
N GLU A 158 -16.44 6.12 0.65
CA GLU A 158 -16.89 7.44 1.13
C GLU A 158 -15.73 8.43 1.21
N ALA A 159 -14.53 7.96 1.59
CA ALA A 159 -13.32 8.75 1.50
C ALA A 159 -12.96 9.03 0.03
N LEU A 160 -12.81 8.03 -0.84
CA LEU A 160 -12.40 8.32 -2.23
C LEU A 160 -13.37 9.29 -2.97
N ASP A 161 -14.69 9.14 -2.79
CA ASP A 161 -15.73 10.04 -3.30
C ASP A 161 -15.58 11.48 -2.79
N ASN A 162 -15.24 11.60 -1.49
CA ASN A 162 -14.84 12.86 -0.89
C ASN A 162 -13.64 13.43 -1.65
N ALA A 163 -12.48 12.77 -1.66
CA ALA A 163 -11.25 13.29 -2.27
C ALA A 163 -11.45 13.84 -3.69
N PHE A 164 -12.25 13.17 -4.52
CA PHE A 164 -12.65 13.63 -5.85
C PHE A 164 -13.39 14.98 -5.84
N SER A 165 -14.40 15.11 -4.99
CA SER A 165 -15.15 16.36 -4.78
C SER A 165 -14.23 17.52 -4.34
N TRP A 166 -13.10 17.19 -3.67
CA TRP A 166 -12.14 18.14 -3.09
C TRP A 166 -11.04 18.58 -4.07
N ALA A 167 -10.92 17.87 -5.19
CA ALA A 167 -10.15 18.27 -6.36
C ALA A 167 -11.00 19.05 -7.36
N GLN A 168 -12.31 18.77 -7.45
CA GLN A 168 -13.23 19.52 -8.33
C GLN A 168 -13.55 20.92 -7.79
N THR A 169 -13.66 21.05 -6.47
CA THR A 169 -13.90 22.27 -5.69
C THR A 169 -13.13 22.19 -4.37
N GLU A 170 -12.89 23.29 -3.65
CA GLU A 170 -12.32 23.16 -2.30
C GLU A 170 -13.34 22.52 -1.34
N THR A 171 -13.11 21.29 -0.80
CA THR A 171 -13.31 20.89 0.64
C THR A 171 -13.41 19.36 0.98
N HIS A 172 -12.44 18.79 1.78
CA HIS A 172 -12.37 17.47 2.61
C HIS A 172 -11.23 14.76 1.80
N LEU A 173 -10.33 13.95 2.53
CA LEU A 173 -9.81 12.54 2.67
C LEU A 173 -9.98 11.42 1.59
N VAL A 174 -9.10 10.44 1.24
CA VAL A 174 -7.79 9.82 1.71
C VAL A 174 -7.91 8.51 2.56
N HIS A 175 -7.11 7.40 2.49
CA HIS A 175 -6.07 6.75 1.59
C HIS A 175 -5.89 5.24 2.03
N GLY A 176 -5.09 4.41 1.33
CA GLY A 176 -4.47 3.15 1.88
C GLY A 176 -3.63 2.28 0.90
N THR A 177 -2.54 1.61 1.37
CA THR A 177 -1.41 1.04 0.57
C THR A 177 -1.03 -0.45 0.86
N THR A 178 -0.35 -1.19 -0.05
CA THR A 178 -0.19 -2.68 0.01
C THR A 178 0.92 -3.36 -0.88
N SER A 179 1.00 -4.73 -0.90
CA SER A 179 1.83 -5.59 -1.80
C SER A 179 1.17 -6.94 -2.27
N TRP A 180 1.27 -7.29 -3.57
CA TRP A 180 0.34 -8.22 -4.30
C TRP A 180 0.87 -9.64 -4.66
N PRO A 181 0.01 -10.71 -4.71
CA PRO A 181 0.41 -12.09 -5.08
C PRO A 181 -0.23 -12.66 -6.38
N THR A 182 0.41 -13.67 -6.98
CA THR A 182 0.25 -14.15 -8.37
C THR A 182 -0.92 -15.12 -8.68
N SER A 183 -1.97 -15.24 -7.86
CA SER A 183 -3.09 -16.17 -8.16
C SER A 183 -4.01 -15.66 -9.29
N PRO A 184 -4.55 -16.52 -10.18
CA PRO A 184 -5.61 -16.16 -11.13
C PRO A 184 -6.84 -15.49 -10.50
N ASP A 185 -7.20 -15.87 -9.28
CA ASP A 185 -8.31 -15.25 -8.54
C ASP A 185 -7.94 -13.85 -8.05
N TYR A 186 -6.68 -13.63 -7.66
CA TYR A 186 -6.19 -12.30 -7.23
C TYR A 186 -6.04 -11.34 -8.41
N ILE A 187 -5.60 -11.84 -9.57
CA ILE A 187 -5.67 -11.17 -10.88
C ILE A 187 -7.10 -10.74 -11.16
N SER A 188 -8.06 -11.67 -11.11
CA SER A 188 -9.45 -11.38 -11.47
C SER A 188 -10.12 -10.41 -10.50
N GLN A 189 -9.88 -10.57 -9.19
CA GLN A 189 -10.42 -9.66 -8.17
C GLN A 189 -9.82 -8.24 -8.27
N THR A 190 -8.53 -8.07 -8.61
CA THR A 190 -7.96 -6.72 -8.79
C THR A 190 -8.36 -6.05 -10.11
N LEU A 191 -8.58 -6.82 -11.18
CA LEU A 191 -9.22 -6.31 -12.40
C LEU A 191 -10.67 -5.85 -12.16
N ASN A 192 -11.44 -6.54 -11.32
CA ASN A 192 -12.79 -6.10 -10.92
C ASN A 192 -12.75 -4.78 -10.13
N VAL A 193 -11.72 -4.52 -9.34
CA VAL A 193 -11.53 -3.22 -8.66
C VAL A 193 -11.20 -2.11 -9.66
N ILE A 194 -10.39 -2.40 -10.69
CA ILE A 194 -10.12 -1.45 -11.78
C ILE A 194 -11.42 -1.11 -12.53
N ASP A 195 -12.26 -2.10 -12.83
CA ASP A 195 -13.57 -1.91 -13.49
C ASP A 195 -14.53 -1.05 -12.63
N PHE A 196 -14.62 -1.35 -11.34
CA PHE A 196 -15.40 -0.56 -10.38
C PHE A 196 -14.94 0.91 -10.28
N LEU A 197 -13.62 1.15 -10.18
CA LEU A 197 -13.08 2.51 -10.09
C LEU A 197 -13.19 3.26 -11.42
N ALA A 198 -12.97 2.59 -12.55
CA ALA A 198 -13.12 3.17 -13.87
C ALA A 198 -14.59 3.55 -14.16
N SER A 199 -15.53 2.62 -13.97
CA SER A 199 -16.96 2.87 -14.17
C SER A 199 -17.49 4.01 -13.29
N ARG A 200 -17.00 4.13 -12.05
CA ARG A 200 -17.36 5.20 -11.11
C ARG A 200 -16.77 6.57 -11.48
N TYR A 201 -15.46 6.66 -11.73
CA TYR A 201 -14.76 7.94 -11.82
C TYR A 201 -14.38 8.40 -13.23
N ALA A 202 -14.54 7.58 -14.27
CA ALA A 202 -14.14 7.90 -15.66
C ALA A 202 -14.68 9.23 -16.22
N LYS A 203 -15.83 9.68 -15.72
CA LYS A 203 -16.52 10.92 -16.13
C LYS A 203 -16.26 12.09 -15.18
N HIS A 204 -15.55 11.87 -14.09
CA HIS A 204 -15.29 12.88 -13.07
C HIS A 204 -14.20 13.87 -13.55
N PRO A 205 -14.43 15.20 -13.54
CA PRO A 205 -13.56 16.17 -14.21
C PRO A 205 -12.19 16.38 -13.55
N SER A 206 -11.96 15.75 -12.40
CA SER A 206 -10.68 15.71 -11.68
C SER A 206 -9.97 14.35 -11.76
N LEU A 207 -10.49 13.34 -12.48
CA LEU A 207 -9.73 12.11 -12.73
C LEU A 207 -8.60 12.41 -13.73
N LEU A 208 -7.35 12.26 -13.28
CA LEU A 208 -6.17 12.27 -14.16
C LEU A 208 -5.96 10.88 -14.77
N GLY A 209 -6.00 9.84 -13.94
CA GLY A 209 -5.70 8.49 -14.37
C GLY A 209 -5.95 7.43 -13.31
N ILE A 210 -5.82 6.17 -13.72
CA ILE A 210 -5.94 4.99 -12.87
C ILE A 210 -4.64 4.20 -13.00
N GLU A 211 -4.02 3.92 -11.86
CA GLU A 211 -2.84 3.08 -11.74
C GLU A 211 -3.22 1.66 -11.36
N LEU A 212 -2.79 0.71 -12.19
CA LEU A 212 -3.36 -0.65 -12.22
C LEU A 212 -2.83 -1.54 -11.08
N LEU A 213 -1.62 -1.30 -10.59
CA LEU A 213 -1.02 -2.04 -9.47
C LEU A 213 0.22 -1.30 -8.92
N ASN A 214 0.30 -1.17 -7.60
CA ASN A 214 1.50 -0.73 -6.89
C ASN A 214 2.56 -1.86 -6.75
N GLU A 215 3.82 -1.52 -7.02
CA GLU A 215 5.03 -2.28 -6.64
C GLU A 215 4.96 -3.82 -6.78
N PRO A 216 4.69 -4.35 -7.99
CA PRO A 216 4.90 -5.78 -8.24
C PRO A 216 6.36 -6.17 -8.00
N SER A 217 6.63 -7.18 -7.17
CA SER A 217 8.02 -7.56 -6.86
C SER A 217 8.72 -8.24 -8.04
N ALA A 218 9.89 -7.73 -8.44
CA ALA A 218 10.70 -8.28 -9.54
C ALA A 218 11.12 -9.75 -9.33
N ALA A 219 11.26 -10.16 -8.06
CA ALA A 219 11.65 -11.52 -7.67
C ALA A 219 10.47 -12.51 -7.57
N LEU A 220 9.23 -12.04 -7.49
CA LEU A 220 8.04 -12.87 -7.23
C LEU A 220 6.98 -12.80 -8.34
N VAL A 221 7.00 -11.75 -9.17
CA VAL A 221 6.01 -11.52 -10.23
C VAL A 221 6.68 -11.66 -11.60
N PRO A 222 6.35 -12.72 -12.38
CA PRO A 222 6.79 -12.86 -13.76
C PRO A 222 6.32 -11.71 -14.65
N LEU A 223 7.20 -11.22 -15.53
CA LEU A 223 6.95 -10.05 -16.36
C LEU A 223 5.82 -10.28 -17.38
N ASP A 224 5.72 -11.47 -17.95
CA ASP A 224 4.66 -11.86 -18.89
C ASP A 224 3.26 -11.84 -18.24
N ILE A 225 3.15 -12.37 -17.01
CA ILE A 225 1.94 -12.32 -16.20
C ILE A 225 1.56 -10.87 -15.87
N LEU A 226 2.54 -10.04 -15.50
CA LEU A 226 2.32 -8.61 -15.20
C LEU A 226 1.88 -7.82 -16.43
N VAL A 227 2.54 -8.01 -17.58
CA VAL A 227 2.17 -7.36 -18.84
C VAL A 227 0.79 -7.81 -19.33
N SER A 228 0.44 -9.08 -19.14
CA SER A 228 -0.91 -9.60 -19.41
C SER A 228 -1.98 -8.95 -18.51
N TYR A 229 -1.69 -8.80 -17.21
CA TYR A 229 -2.53 -8.06 -16.28
C TYR A 229 -2.69 -6.59 -16.68
N TYR A 230 -1.59 -5.88 -16.99
CA TYR A 230 -1.62 -4.48 -17.39
C TYR A 230 -2.39 -4.24 -18.70
N LYS A 231 -2.28 -5.14 -19.69
CA LYS A 231 -3.09 -5.07 -20.92
C LYS A 231 -4.58 -5.22 -20.62
N ARG A 232 -4.96 -6.18 -19.76
CA ARG A 232 -6.37 -6.36 -19.34
C ARG A 232 -6.89 -5.13 -18.58
N GLY A 233 -6.08 -4.55 -17.69
CA GLY A 233 -6.44 -3.31 -16.99
C GLY A 233 -6.55 -2.10 -17.90
N TYR A 234 -5.71 -2.00 -18.95
CA TYR A 234 -5.80 -0.96 -19.98
C TYR A 234 -7.16 -0.97 -20.70
N GLU A 235 -7.56 -2.14 -21.24
CA GLU A 235 -8.84 -2.28 -21.94
C GLU A 235 -10.04 -1.97 -21.03
N ILE A 236 -10.00 -2.40 -19.76
CA ILE A 236 -11.05 -2.08 -18.78
C ILE A 236 -11.18 -0.56 -18.59
N VAL A 237 -10.08 0.18 -18.42
CA VAL A 237 -10.15 1.64 -18.28
C VAL A 237 -10.65 2.30 -19.58
N ARG A 238 -10.27 1.77 -20.75
CA ARG A 238 -10.71 2.30 -22.07
C ARG A 238 -12.19 2.08 -22.35
N ASN A 239 -12.81 1.04 -21.80
CA ASN A 239 -14.28 0.85 -21.88
C ASN A 239 -15.07 2.01 -21.24
N TYR A 240 -14.49 2.74 -20.28
CA TYR A 240 -15.16 3.84 -19.58
C TYR A 240 -14.59 5.23 -19.90
N SER A 241 -13.30 5.35 -20.22
CA SER A 241 -12.63 6.63 -20.48
C SER A 241 -11.58 6.55 -21.60
N SER A 242 -11.70 7.43 -22.60
CA SER A 242 -10.61 7.72 -23.54
C SER A 242 -9.62 8.76 -23.03
N THR A 243 -9.96 9.52 -21.98
CA THR A 243 -9.15 10.65 -21.52
C THR A 243 -8.28 10.35 -20.31
N ALA A 244 -8.70 9.42 -19.44
CA ALA A 244 -7.95 9.03 -18.24
C ALA A 244 -6.66 8.28 -18.62
N TYR A 245 -5.54 8.69 -18.02
CA TYR A 245 -4.27 7.99 -18.18
C TYR A 245 -4.31 6.62 -17.50
N VAL A 246 -3.72 5.61 -18.13
CA VAL A 246 -3.50 4.29 -17.53
C VAL A 246 -2.04 4.22 -17.12
N ILE A 247 -1.82 4.07 -15.81
CA ILE A 247 -0.51 4.11 -15.18
C ILE A 247 -0.14 2.69 -14.73
N PHE A 248 1.11 2.29 -14.94
CA PHE A 248 1.62 0.97 -14.55
C PHE A 248 2.99 1.08 -13.87
N CYS A 249 3.07 0.64 -12.62
CA CYS A 249 4.30 0.64 -11.84
C CYS A 249 5.31 -0.37 -12.38
N GLN A 250 6.59 0.03 -12.41
CA GLN A 250 7.72 -0.87 -12.62
C GLN A 250 7.72 -2.03 -11.61
N ARG A 251 8.44 -3.11 -11.91
CA ARG A 251 8.74 -4.09 -10.87
C ARG A 251 9.78 -3.54 -9.89
N ILE A 252 9.58 -3.77 -8.59
CA ILE A 252 10.49 -3.33 -7.53
C ILE A 252 11.52 -4.42 -7.23
N GLY A 253 12.79 -4.04 -7.17
CA GLY A 253 13.95 -4.92 -7.07
C GLY A 253 14.82 -4.83 -8.33
N ASN A 254 15.55 -5.91 -8.64
CA ASN A 254 16.40 -5.98 -9.82
C ASN A 254 15.57 -6.27 -11.09
N ALA A 255 15.07 -5.22 -11.73
CA ALA A 255 14.33 -5.25 -13.00
C ALA A 255 14.92 -4.21 -13.97
N ASP A 256 14.71 -4.42 -15.29
CA ASP A 256 15.09 -3.44 -16.29
C ASP A 256 14.06 -2.29 -16.31
N PRO A 257 14.45 -1.02 -16.10
CA PRO A 257 13.52 0.11 -16.17
C PRO A 257 12.82 0.28 -17.54
N PHE A 258 13.35 -0.32 -18.61
CA PHE A 258 12.72 -0.32 -19.93
C PHE A 258 11.76 -1.49 -20.17
N GLU A 259 11.62 -2.45 -19.24
CA GLU A 259 10.85 -3.69 -19.46
C GLU A 259 9.37 -3.43 -19.81
N LEU A 260 8.78 -2.34 -19.28
CA LEU A 260 7.41 -1.93 -19.56
C LEU A 260 7.28 -0.96 -20.75
N TYR A 261 8.38 -0.33 -21.19
CA TYR A 261 8.39 0.55 -22.37
C TYR A 261 8.23 -0.26 -23.67
N GLN A 262 8.83 -1.44 -23.73
CA GLN A 262 8.77 -2.33 -24.91
C GLN A 262 7.56 -3.28 -24.89
N ALA A 263 6.81 -3.33 -23.78
CA ALA A 263 5.72 -4.27 -23.56
C ALA A 263 4.46 -4.02 -24.42
N ASN A 264 4.32 -2.84 -25.02
CA ASN A 264 3.15 -2.42 -25.81
C ASN A 264 1.83 -2.65 -25.05
N ILE A 265 1.72 -2.08 -23.83
CA ILE A 265 0.59 -2.27 -22.90
C ILE A 265 -0.70 -1.61 -23.38
N GLY A 266 -0.61 -0.53 -24.14
CA GLY A 266 -1.75 0.18 -24.72
C GLY A 266 -1.30 1.19 -25.77
N ALA A 267 -2.20 1.63 -26.65
CA ALA A 267 -1.87 2.47 -27.80
C ALA A 267 -1.72 3.97 -27.46
N GLU A 268 -2.50 4.46 -26.50
CA GLU A 268 -2.48 5.87 -26.09
C GLU A 268 -2.71 6.06 -24.58
N LYS A 269 -2.32 7.24 -24.07
CA LYS A 269 -2.55 7.67 -22.67
C LYS A 269 -1.99 6.67 -21.63
N THR A 270 -0.83 6.08 -21.95
CA THR A 270 -0.07 5.15 -21.11
C THR A 270 1.05 5.86 -20.35
N VAL A 271 1.30 5.44 -19.11
CA VAL A 271 2.33 6.01 -18.22
C VAL A 271 3.05 4.88 -17.47
N VAL A 272 4.37 4.91 -17.40
CA VAL A 272 5.14 4.06 -16.47
C VAL A 272 5.43 4.84 -15.19
N ASP A 273 5.14 4.24 -14.06
CA ASP A 273 5.50 4.76 -12.73
C ASP A 273 6.80 4.13 -12.23
N LEU A 274 7.69 4.97 -11.70
CA LEU A 274 9.03 4.65 -11.20
C LEU A 274 9.16 5.16 -9.76
N HIS A 275 9.57 4.27 -8.84
CA HIS A 275 9.78 4.62 -7.44
C HIS A 275 11.26 4.87 -7.18
N TYR A 276 11.63 6.10 -6.83
CA TYR A 276 13.01 6.53 -6.64
C TYR A 276 13.31 6.85 -5.17
N TYR A 277 13.93 5.87 -4.51
CA TYR A 277 14.47 6.00 -3.16
C TYR A 277 16.02 5.96 -3.19
N ASN A 278 16.66 6.70 -2.28
CA ASN A 278 18.09 6.65 -1.96
C ASN A 278 18.32 5.99 -0.57
N LEU A 279 17.56 4.93 -0.33
CA LEU A 279 17.59 4.09 0.86
C LEU A 279 17.06 2.70 0.47
N PHE A 280 16.86 1.81 1.46
CA PHE A 280 16.50 0.39 1.31
C PHE A 280 17.55 -0.51 0.65
N ASP A 281 18.36 -0.01 -0.30
CA ASP A 281 19.53 -0.73 -0.81
C ASP A 281 20.79 -0.44 0.03
N ASN A 282 21.61 -1.49 0.25
CA ASN A 282 22.91 -1.41 0.92
C ASN A 282 23.89 -0.45 0.19
N PHE A 283 23.73 -0.27 -1.12
CA PHE A 283 24.47 0.68 -1.95
C PHE A 283 24.46 2.12 -1.38
N PHE A 284 23.36 2.54 -0.76
CA PHE A 284 23.23 3.89 -0.19
C PHE A 284 23.76 4.03 1.25
N VAL A 285 24.05 2.93 1.95
CA VAL A 285 24.39 2.94 3.39
C VAL A 285 25.68 3.69 3.70
N ASN A 286 26.67 3.66 2.80
CA ASN A 286 27.98 4.29 2.98
C ASN A 286 28.16 5.57 2.15
N MET A 287 27.09 6.13 1.58
CA MET A 287 27.15 7.35 0.77
C MET A 287 27.10 8.61 1.64
N SER A 288 27.92 9.61 1.32
CA SER A 288 27.78 10.96 1.90
C SER A 288 26.56 11.69 1.30
N SER A 289 26.21 12.86 1.85
CA SER A 289 25.25 13.79 1.26
C SER A 289 25.60 14.10 -0.20
N LEU A 290 26.89 14.37 -0.47
CA LEU A 290 27.38 14.70 -1.79
C LEU A 290 27.28 13.51 -2.75
N ASP A 291 27.60 12.29 -2.30
CA ASP A 291 27.47 11.09 -3.14
C ASP A 291 26.01 10.83 -3.53
N ASN A 292 25.07 11.02 -2.59
CA ASN A 292 23.64 10.93 -2.85
C ASN A 292 23.18 11.97 -3.88
N ILE A 293 23.55 13.24 -3.71
CA ILE A 293 23.25 14.33 -4.66
C ILE A 293 23.86 14.02 -6.04
N GLN A 294 25.11 13.55 -6.10
CA GLN A 294 25.79 13.17 -7.34
C GLN A 294 25.15 11.95 -8.00
N TYR A 295 24.58 11.00 -7.23
CA TYR A 295 23.83 9.87 -7.77
C TYR A 295 22.53 10.30 -8.45
N ILE A 296 21.83 11.31 -7.92
CA ILE A 296 20.64 11.89 -8.57
C ILE A 296 20.99 12.45 -9.96
N TYR A 297 22.01 13.31 -10.05
CA TYR A 297 22.43 13.90 -11.33
C TYR A 297 23.11 12.92 -12.30
N LYS A 298 23.80 11.87 -11.83
CA LYS A 298 24.54 10.94 -12.71
C LYS A 298 23.74 9.70 -13.09
N SER A 299 22.92 9.16 -12.19
CA SER A 299 22.14 7.94 -12.40
C SER A 299 20.69 8.26 -12.73
N ARG A 300 19.94 8.86 -11.80
CA ARG A 300 18.49 9.11 -11.97
C ARG A 300 18.20 10.03 -13.16
N GLN A 301 19.01 11.07 -13.38
CA GLN A 301 18.85 11.95 -14.53
C GLN A 301 19.12 11.25 -15.87
N THR A 302 20.20 10.48 -15.97
CA THR A 302 20.55 9.71 -17.18
C THR A 302 19.47 8.68 -17.50
N GLN A 303 18.97 7.97 -16.48
CA GLN A 303 17.85 7.03 -16.59
C GLN A 303 16.58 7.74 -17.10
N LEU A 304 16.22 8.88 -16.51
CA LEU A 304 15.04 9.66 -16.87
C LEU A 304 15.14 10.29 -18.27
N GLN A 305 16.31 10.78 -18.67
CA GLN A 305 16.56 11.29 -20.02
C GLN A 305 16.42 10.18 -21.07
N ALA A 306 16.95 8.99 -20.80
CA ALA A 306 16.84 7.84 -21.71
C ALA A 306 15.40 7.33 -21.84
N LEU A 307 14.64 7.27 -20.74
CA LEU A 307 13.23 6.87 -20.74
C LEU A 307 12.33 7.90 -21.44
N ASN A 308 12.52 9.20 -21.19
CA ASN A 308 11.84 10.27 -21.94
C ASN A 308 12.20 10.30 -23.44
N SER A 309 13.37 9.77 -23.82
CA SER A 309 13.80 9.65 -25.22
C SER A 309 13.32 8.37 -25.90
N ALA A 310 12.81 7.40 -25.12
CA ALA A 310 12.17 6.21 -25.67
C ALA A 310 10.75 6.57 -26.14
N ASN A 311 10.46 6.31 -27.42
CA ASN A 311 9.16 6.58 -28.01
C ASN A 311 8.10 5.57 -27.52
N GLY A 312 7.56 5.81 -26.32
CA GLY A 312 6.67 4.91 -25.58
C GLY A 312 5.80 5.64 -24.55
N PRO A 313 5.48 5.01 -23.40
CA PRO A 313 4.73 5.63 -22.31
C PRO A 313 5.37 6.91 -21.75
N LEU A 314 4.57 7.75 -21.08
CA LEU A 314 5.10 8.89 -20.32
C LEU A 314 5.78 8.41 -19.03
N VAL A 315 6.79 9.15 -18.55
CA VAL A 315 7.49 8.86 -17.29
C VAL A 315 6.83 9.56 -16.12
N PHE A 316 6.47 8.81 -15.08
CA PHE A 316 6.04 9.33 -13.77
C PHE A 316 7.01 8.88 -12.68
N ILE A 317 7.39 9.79 -11.79
CA ILE A 317 8.11 9.45 -10.54
C ILE A 317 7.09 9.48 -9.39
N GLY A 318 6.25 8.45 -9.28
CA GLY A 318 5.09 8.43 -8.39
C GLY A 318 5.41 8.27 -6.91
N GLU A 319 6.63 7.84 -6.59
CA GLU A 319 7.17 7.86 -5.23
C GLU A 319 8.63 8.31 -5.20
N TRP A 320 8.91 9.31 -4.36
CA TRP A 320 10.23 9.73 -3.88
C TRP A 320 10.07 10.49 -2.56
N VAL A 321 11.15 10.68 -1.81
CA VAL A 321 11.11 11.26 -0.45
C VAL A 321 12.36 12.12 -0.18
N ASN A 322 12.30 13.04 0.78
CA ASN A 322 13.48 13.80 1.20
C ASN A 322 14.22 13.12 2.38
N GLU A 323 14.22 11.79 2.40
CA GLU A 323 14.90 10.93 3.38
C GLU A 323 15.94 10.06 2.65
N TRP A 324 16.99 9.67 3.38
CA TRP A 324 18.12 8.89 2.90
C TRP A 324 18.82 8.17 4.07
N ASN A 325 19.81 7.33 3.78
CA ASN A 325 20.60 6.65 4.83
C ASN A 325 21.62 7.56 5.55
N VAL A 326 21.76 8.85 5.19
CA VAL A 326 22.80 9.74 5.74
C VAL A 326 22.50 10.15 7.19
N THR A 327 23.18 9.53 8.15
CA THR A 327 23.05 9.86 9.57
C THR A 327 23.62 11.24 9.89
N GLY A 328 22.81 12.12 10.48
CA GLY A 328 23.28 13.42 10.99
C GLY A 328 23.42 14.54 9.96
N GLY A 329 22.88 14.36 8.74
CA GLY A 329 22.84 15.43 7.73
C GLY A 329 22.20 16.72 8.26
N SER A 330 22.78 17.86 7.91
CA SER A 330 22.28 19.19 8.30
C SER A 330 21.05 19.57 7.47
N GLN A 331 20.34 20.63 7.90
CA GLN A 331 19.22 21.17 7.12
C GLN A 331 19.63 21.56 5.69
N THR A 332 20.87 22.01 5.47
CA THR A 332 21.39 22.33 4.13
C THR A 332 21.57 21.07 3.29
N ASP A 333 22.07 19.97 3.86
CA ASP A 333 22.19 18.69 3.13
C ASP A 333 20.82 18.21 2.61
N TYR A 334 19.77 18.32 3.42
CA TYR A 334 18.39 18.00 3.03
C TYR A 334 17.80 18.99 2.01
N GLN A 335 18.19 20.28 2.06
CA GLN A 335 17.80 21.27 1.06
C GLN A 335 18.45 20.96 -0.30
N ASP A 336 19.76 20.73 -0.33
CA ASP A 336 20.52 20.45 -1.55
C ASP A 336 20.09 19.11 -2.19
N PHE A 337 19.79 18.10 -1.38
CA PHE A 337 19.25 16.83 -1.85
C PHE A 337 17.82 16.96 -2.40
N GLY A 338 16.93 17.63 -1.68
CA GLY A 338 15.57 17.90 -2.16
C GLY A 338 15.55 18.76 -3.43
N GLN A 339 16.47 19.72 -3.53
CA GLN A 339 16.67 20.56 -4.71
C GLN A 339 17.16 19.73 -5.91
N ALA A 340 18.16 18.86 -5.73
CA ALA A 340 18.65 17.97 -6.79
C ALA A 340 17.57 16.97 -7.27
N GLN A 341 16.80 16.40 -6.34
CA GLN A 341 15.64 15.56 -6.68
C GLN A 341 14.60 16.34 -7.49
N LEU A 342 14.23 17.54 -7.05
CA LEU A 342 13.28 18.39 -7.78
C LEU A 342 13.79 18.79 -9.18
N GLU A 343 15.06 19.17 -9.33
CA GLU A 343 15.64 19.52 -10.64
C GLU A 343 15.54 18.36 -11.64
N VAL A 344 15.91 17.15 -11.20
CA VAL A 344 15.88 15.97 -12.06
C VAL A 344 14.45 15.50 -12.30
N TYR A 345 13.62 15.34 -11.25
CA TYR A 345 12.28 14.75 -11.39
C TYR A 345 11.28 15.68 -12.09
N ASN A 346 11.52 17.00 -12.11
CA ASN A 346 10.76 17.93 -12.96
C ASN A 346 10.94 17.67 -14.47
N ALA A 347 11.94 16.88 -14.89
CA ALA A 347 12.08 16.45 -16.28
C ALA A 347 11.18 15.24 -16.65
N ALA A 348 10.47 14.63 -15.71
CA ALA A 348 9.59 13.50 -15.99
C ALA A 348 8.37 13.93 -16.81
N SER A 349 8.11 13.25 -17.93
CA SER A 349 7.12 13.67 -18.93
C SER A 349 5.65 13.59 -18.48
N PHE A 350 5.35 12.90 -17.37
CA PHE A 350 4.07 12.97 -16.66
C PHE A 350 4.16 13.78 -15.34
N GLY A 351 5.35 13.88 -14.76
CA GLY A 351 5.64 14.59 -13.51
C GLY A 351 6.08 13.65 -12.38
N TRP A 352 5.82 14.06 -11.14
CA TRP A 352 6.21 13.32 -9.93
C TRP A 352 5.16 13.44 -8.83
N ALA A 353 5.18 12.53 -7.86
CA ALA A 353 4.45 12.63 -6.61
C ALA A 353 5.38 12.30 -5.43
N TYR A 354 5.30 13.10 -4.37
CA TYR A 354 6.13 12.93 -3.18
C TYR A 354 5.45 11.97 -2.18
N TRP A 355 6.23 11.06 -1.62
CA TRP A 355 5.81 10.10 -0.62
C TRP A 355 6.32 10.54 0.77
N THR A 356 5.50 11.13 1.63
CA THR A 356 4.03 11.33 1.52
C THR A 356 3.59 12.67 2.13
N LEU A 357 2.30 13.01 2.00
CA LEU A 357 1.76 14.30 2.44
C LEU A 357 1.93 14.54 3.95
N LYS A 358 1.64 13.53 4.78
CA LYS A 358 1.83 13.54 6.23
C LYS A 358 2.39 12.21 6.74
N ASN A 359 3.29 12.26 7.71
CA ASN A 359 3.93 11.08 8.29
C ASN A 359 4.37 11.33 9.75
N ASP A 360 4.52 10.29 10.56
CA ASP A 360 5.11 10.42 11.91
C ASP A 360 6.62 10.70 11.87
N ARG A 361 7.27 10.37 10.74
CA ARG A 361 8.69 10.60 10.48
C ARG A 361 8.88 11.89 9.68
N LYS A 362 9.60 12.85 10.27
CA LYS A 362 9.78 14.22 9.76
C LYS A 362 10.09 14.34 8.27
N HIS A 363 11.09 13.62 7.76
CA HIS A 363 11.53 13.75 6.36
C HIS A 363 10.70 12.91 5.36
N TRP A 364 9.77 12.10 5.86
CA TRP A 364 8.72 11.43 5.08
C TRP A 364 7.44 12.27 4.98
N ASP A 365 7.36 13.34 5.76
CA ASP A 365 6.23 14.26 5.81
C ASP A 365 6.54 15.50 4.96
N PHE A 366 5.83 15.63 3.84
CA PHE A 366 5.95 16.76 2.91
C PHE A 366 5.53 18.08 3.55
N GLU A 367 4.43 18.07 4.32
CA GLU A 367 3.90 19.25 5.00
C GLU A 367 4.89 19.79 6.04
N TRP A 368 5.51 18.89 6.81
CA TRP A 368 6.59 19.20 7.74
C TRP A 368 7.84 19.68 7.00
N SER A 369 8.28 18.96 5.97
CA SER A 369 9.50 19.28 5.22
C SER A 369 9.43 20.65 4.55
N VAL A 370 8.28 21.02 3.98
CA VAL A 370 8.05 22.35 3.42
C VAL A 370 7.94 23.42 4.52
N ARG A 371 7.14 23.20 5.58
CA ARG A 371 6.95 24.20 6.66
C ARG A 371 8.22 24.47 7.48
N ASN A 372 9.09 23.48 7.63
CA ASN A 372 10.34 23.60 8.38
C ASN A 372 11.53 23.95 7.46
N ASN A 373 11.28 24.25 6.17
CA ASN A 373 12.31 24.63 5.20
C ASN A 373 13.41 23.55 5.01
N TYR A 374 13.03 22.28 5.03
CA TYR A 374 13.88 21.14 4.64
C TYR A 374 13.72 20.78 3.15
N LEU A 375 12.55 21.05 2.56
CA LEU A 375 12.29 20.89 1.13
C LEU A 375 11.84 22.24 0.53
N GLN A 376 12.63 22.78 -0.40
CA GLN A 376 12.38 24.08 -1.02
C GLN A 376 11.75 23.94 -2.41
N LEU A 377 10.44 24.17 -2.49
CA LEU A 377 9.72 24.19 -3.76
C LEU A 377 10.03 25.50 -4.51
N GLN A 378 10.68 25.43 -5.67
CA GLN A 378 11.03 26.62 -6.47
C GLN A 378 9.81 27.29 -7.13
N LEU A 379 9.07 28.07 -6.35
CA LEU A 379 7.99 28.92 -6.81
C LEU A 379 8.52 30.11 -7.63
N GLY A 380 8.78 29.88 -8.92
CA GLY A 380 8.67 30.94 -9.94
C GLY A 380 9.94 31.48 -10.62
N LYS A 381 11.10 30.80 -10.57
CA LYS A 381 12.28 31.25 -11.37
C LYS A 381 12.23 30.89 -12.86
N HIS A 382 11.62 29.77 -13.24
CA HIS A 382 11.57 29.30 -14.64
C HIS A 382 10.17 28.90 -15.15
N LEU A 383 9.10 29.14 -14.38
CA LEU A 383 7.74 29.04 -14.91
C LEU A 383 7.37 30.33 -15.65
N PRO A 384 7.12 30.32 -16.98
CA PRO A 384 6.61 31.50 -17.68
C PRO A 384 5.23 31.88 -17.11
N SER A 385 4.93 33.17 -17.08
CA SER A 385 3.78 33.79 -16.38
C SER A 385 2.42 33.49 -17.03
N ARG A 386 1.99 32.22 -16.96
CA ARG A 386 0.66 31.75 -17.37
C ARG A 386 -0.19 31.37 -16.15
N ASN A 387 -1.10 32.27 -15.78
CA ASN A 387 -2.24 32.12 -14.87
C ASN A 387 -2.25 30.86 -13.98
N ILE A 388 -1.61 30.95 -12.81
CA ILE A 388 -1.64 29.92 -11.75
C ILE A 388 -3.10 29.50 -11.43
N TYR A 389 -4.03 30.46 -11.44
CA TYR A 389 -5.48 30.31 -11.24
C TYR A 389 -6.23 29.41 -12.25
N THR A 390 -5.56 28.81 -13.24
CA THR A 390 -6.20 27.95 -14.26
C THR A 390 -5.83 26.47 -14.19
N ARG A 391 -4.97 26.06 -13.24
CA ARG A 391 -4.63 24.65 -13.01
C ARG A 391 -5.75 23.96 -12.21
N LYS A 392 -6.53 23.08 -12.86
CA LYS A 392 -7.44 22.14 -12.17
C LYS A 392 -6.63 21.22 -11.24
N ARG A 393 -7.15 20.95 -10.05
CA ARG A 393 -6.62 19.87 -9.19
C ARG A 393 -7.07 18.53 -9.76
N SER A 394 -6.15 17.56 -9.81
CA SER A 394 -6.37 16.27 -10.45
C SER A 394 -5.95 15.10 -9.55
N ILE A 395 -6.50 13.92 -9.79
CA ILE A 395 -6.30 12.71 -8.97
C ILE A 395 -5.87 11.55 -9.85
N ALA A 396 -4.76 10.91 -9.49
CA ALA A 396 -4.45 9.55 -9.92
C ALA A 396 -4.94 8.58 -8.83
N VAL A 397 -5.84 7.65 -9.15
CA VAL A 397 -6.29 6.62 -8.20
C VAL A 397 -5.50 5.35 -8.46
N GLN A 398 -5.03 4.69 -7.41
CA GLN A 398 -4.13 3.54 -7.53
C GLN A 398 -4.69 2.32 -6.82
N VAL A 399 -4.64 1.16 -7.48
CA VAL A 399 -5.20 -0.10 -6.98
C VAL A 399 -4.17 -0.93 -6.22
N TYR A 400 -4.56 -1.35 -5.02
CA TYR A 400 -3.69 -2.01 -4.06
C TYR A 400 -4.34 -3.28 -3.46
N ARG A 401 -3.63 -4.42 -3.41
CA ARG A 401 -3.99 -5.59 -2.58
C ARG A 401 -2.79 -6.05 -1.75
N LYS A 402 -2.97 -6.30 -0.44
CA LYS A 402 -1.92 -6.89 0.43
C LYS A 402 -2.10 -8.40 0.56
N ARG A 403 -0.99 -9.12 0.73
CA ARG A 403 -1.01 -10.50 1.24
C ARG A 403 -1.71 -10.55 2.61
N THR A 404 -2.71 -11.41 2.73
CA THR A 404 -3.36 -11.76 4.00
C THR A 404 -2.49 -12.77 4.75
N THR A 405 -1.75 -12.30 5.75
CA THR A 405 -0.90 -13.07 6.67
C THR A 405 -1.00 -12.47 8.05
#